data_AF-A0AB38D851-F1
#
_entry.id   AF-A0AB38D851-F1
#
_cell.length_a   1.000
_cell.length_b   1.000
_cell.length_c   1.000
_cell.angle_alpha   90.00
_cell.angle_beta   90.00
_cell.angle_gamma   90.00
#
_symmetry.space_group_name_H-M   'P 1'
#
loop_
_entity.id
_entity.type
_entity.pdbx_description
1 polymer ?
#
loop_
_entity_poly.entity_id
_entity_poly.type
_entity_poly.pdbx_seq_one_letter_code
_entity_poly.pdbx_strand_id
1 'polypeptide(L)'
;MTHRLLVVLSLAAALLSGCFGTDRSDPLQADRFVRPDHPVASPSGEYTAYIEYGPEENGVKTWLPVVRDKTGKEVFRDHDDMAAPYSTRHMLYVTWLSSKPAELWIYSGDVGTFSVARRQDGSWTKQHNAAPEEIKDLHP
;
A
#
# COMPACT_ATOMS: atom_id res chain seq x y z
N MET A 1 62.41 -33.02 -23.97
CA MET A 1 61.85 -34.37 -23.80
C MET A 1 60.58 -34.21 -22.98
N THR A 2 59.43 -33.99 -23.62
CA THR A 2 58.47 -34.97 -24.19
C THR A 2 57.34 -35.32 -23.23
N HIS A 3 56.12 -35.24 -23.78
CA HIS A 3 54.82 -35.78 -23.34
C HIS A 3 53.98 -34.82 -22.46
N ARG A 4 53.01 -34.07 -23.01
CA ARG A 4 51.67 -34.48 -23.53
C ARG A 4 50.93 -35.44 -22.58
N LEU A 5 49.92 -34.94 -21.87
CA LEU A 5 48.58 -35.56 -21.85
C LEU A 5 47.54 -34.58 -21.29
N LEU A 6 46.55 -34.26 -22.13
CA LEU A 6 45.28 -33.68 -21.75
C LEU A 6 44.56 -34.62 -20.78
N VAL A 7 44.00 -34.08 -19.71
CA VAL A 7 42.80 -34.64 -19.08
C VAL A 7 41.83 -33.50 -18.84
N VAL A 8 40.80 -33.44 -19.69
CA VAL A 8 39.60 -32.64 -19.50
C VAL A 8 38.72 -33.41 -18.52
N LEU A 9 38.49 -32.85 -17.34
CA LEU A 9 37.44 -33.35 -16.43
C LEU A 9 36.38 -32.26 -16.28
N SER A 10 35.35 -32.39 -17.12
CA SER A 10 34.10 -31.64 -17.02
C SER A 10 33.34 -32.13 -15.78
N LEU A 11 33.17 -31.28 -14.78
CA LEU A 11 32.18 -31.50 -13.73
C LEU A 11 31.11 -30.41 -13.82
N ALA A 12 30.03 -30.75 -14.51
CA ALA A 12 28.80 -29.98 -14.53
C ALA A 12 28.10 -30.14 -13.17
N ALA A 13 28.19 -29.12 -12.32
CA ALA A 13 27.35 -29.02 -11.13
C ALA A 13 26.10 -28.21 -11.50
N ALA A 14 25.02 -28.91 -11.82
CA ALA A 14 23.69 -28.34 -11.94
C ALA A 14 23.23 -27.86 -10.56
N LEU A 15 23.37 -26.56 -10.28
CA LEU A 15 22.71 -25.92 -9.16
C LEU A 15 21.26 -25.65 -9.54
N LEU A 16 20.43 -26.67 -9.31
CA LEU A 16 19.02 -26.47 -8.97
C LEU A 16 18.99 -25.66 -7.67
N SER A 17 18.65 -24.38 -7.76
CA SER A 17 18.37 -23.57 -6.58
C SER A 17 17.31 -22.53 -6.91
N GLY A 18 16.13 -22.77 -6.33
CA GLY A 18 15.22 -21.69 -5.97
C GLY A 18 14.12 -21.37 -6.96
N CYS A 19 13.10 -22.24 -7.01
CA CYS A 19 11.73 -21.73 -7.09
C CYS A 19 11.47 -20.90 -5.81
N PHE A 20 11.77 -19.61 -5.86
CA PHE A 20 11.16 -18.62 -4.98
C PHE A 20 10.82 -17.43 -5.86
N GLY A 21 9.63 -17.48 -6.45
CA GLY A 21 8.94 -16.27 -6.88
C GLY A 21 8.68 -15.47 -5.62
N THR A 22 9.64 -14.66 -5.21
CA THR A 22 9.38 -13.56 -4.30
C THR A 22 8.43 -12.66 -5.07
N ASP A 23 7.20 -12.50 -4.59
CA ASP A 23 6.37 -11.34 -4.90
C ASP A 23 7.20 -10.12 -4.57
N ARG A 24 7.93 -9.65 -5.59
CA ARG A 24 8.80 -8.51 -5.49
C ARG A 24 7.88 -7.33 -5.73
N SER A 25 7.06 -7.02 -4.72
CA SER A 25 6.54 -5.67 -4.59
C SER A 25 7.77 -4.78 -4.70
N ASP A 26 7.85 -4.01 -5.79
CA ASP A 26 8.96 -3.10 -6.02
C ASP A 26 9.12 -2.25 -4.74
N PRO A 27 10.30 -2.20 -4.10
CA PRO A 27 10.49 -1.37 -2.90
C PRO A 27 10.01 0.07 -3.11
N LEU A 28 10.08 0.58 -4.34
CA LEU A 28 9.56 1.90 -4.72
C LEU A 28 8.03 1.98 -4.63
N GLN A 29 7.32 0.87 -4.82
CA GLN A 29 5.87 0.78 -4.60
C GLN A 29 5.53 0.60 -3.12
N ALA A 30 6.37 -0.14 -2.36
CA ALA A 30 6.17 -0.33 -0.93
C ALA A 30 6.21 0.99 -0.14
N ASP A 31 7.07 1.93 -0.54
CA ASP A 31 7.20 3.26 0.08
C ASP A 31 5.95 4.15 -0.11
N ARG A 32 5.07 3.80 -1.05
CA ARG A 32 3.84 4.55 -1.30
C ARG A 32 2.71 4.20 -0.34
N PHE A 33 2.74 3.02 0.26
CA PHE A 33 1.66 2.55 1.12
C PHE A 33 1.75 3.17 2.52
N VAL A 34 0.63 3.72 2.96
CA VAL A 34 0.47 4.25 4.32
C VAL A 34 0.36 3.08 5.30
N ARG A 35 1.18 3.11 6.35
CA ARG A 35 1.21 2.12 7.43
C ARG A 35 1.24 2.81 8.79
N PRO A 36 0.96 2.11 9.90
CA PRO A 36 1.00 2.71 11.23
C PRO A 36 2.33 3.39 11.59
N ASP A 37 3.44 2.88 11.06
CA ASP A 37 4.80 3.38 11.24
C ASP A 37 5.34 4.17 10.04
N HIS A 38 4.54 4.31 8.97
CA HIS A 38 4.94 4.93 7.72
C HIS A 38 3.84 5.85 7.19
N PRO A 39 3.73 7.08 7.71
CA PRO A 39 2.87 8.09 7.13
C PRO A 39 3.41 8.56 5.78
N VAL A 40 2.52 8.88 4.84
CA VAL A 40 2.90 9.24 3.46
C VAL A 40 2.30 10.59 3.08
N ALA A 41 3.15 11.50 2.61
CA ALA A 41 2.72 12.80 2.10
C ALA A 41 1.97 12.66 0.76
N SER A 42 0.98 13.51 0.53
CA SER A 42 0.29 13.59 -0.76
C SER A 42 1.23 14.13 -1.85
N PRO A 43 0.94 13.88 -3.14
CA PRO A 43 1.74 14.44 -4.24
C PRO A 43 1.84 15.97 -4.22
N SER A 44 0.85 16.67 -3.67
CA SER A 44 0.92 18.13 -3.46
C SER A 44 1.84 18.56 -2.32
N GLY A 45 2.19 17.67 -1.39
CA GLY A 45 2.87 17.98 -0.13
C GLY A 45 2.01 18.71 0.90
N GLU A 46 0.74 19.03 0.60
CA GLU A 46 -0.14 19.78 1.50
C GLU A 46 -0.83 18.91 2.54
N TYR A 47 -0.83 17.59 2.34
CA TYR A 47 -1.48 16.61 3.21
C TYR A 47 -0.56 15.43 3.52
N THR A 48 -0.85 14.74 4.61
CA THR A 48 -0.19 13.49 4.98
C THR A 48 -1.24 12.50 5.45
N ALA A 49 -1.18 11.28 4.91
CA ALA A 49 -2.03 10.18 5.32
C ALA A 49 -1.34 9.35 6.40
N TYR A 50 -2.13 8.84 7.33
CA TYR A 50 -1.74 8.03 8.47
C TYR A 50 -2.68 6.84 8.58
N ILE A 51 -2.19 5.75 9.17
CA ILE A 51 -3.04 4.69 9.72
C ILE A 51 -2.97 4.78 11.24
N GLU A 52 -4.12 4.93 11.88
CA GLU A 52 -4.25 4.92 13.34
C GLU A 52 -5.01 3.69 13.82
N TYR A 53 -4.88 3.36 15.10
CA TYR A 53 -5.70 2.32 15.70
C TYR A 53 -7.14 2.80 15.88
N GLY A 54 -8.08 1.99 15.42
CA GLY A 54 -9.51 2.16 15.67
C GLY A 54 -9.99 1.43 16.92
N PRO A 55 -11.31 1.48 17.19
CA PRO A 55 -11.91 0.70 18.26
C PRO A 55 -11.79 -0.80 17.97
N GLU A 56 -11.67 -1.61 19.02
CA GLU A 56 -11.69 -3.06 18.86
C GLU A 56 -13.10 -3.54 18.51
N GLU A 57 -13.22 -4.40 17.49
CA GLU A 57 -14.49 -4.99 17.08
C GLU A 57 -14.42 -6.52 17.19
N ASN A 58 -15.33 -7.11 17.98
CA ASN A 58 -15.40 -8.56 18.17
C ASN A 58 -14.05 -9.22 18.57
N GLY A 59 -13.24 -8.57 19.40
CA GLY A 59 -11.93 -9.08 19.80
C GLY A 59 -10.80 -8.79 18.80
N VAL A 60 -11.04 -7.96 17.79
CA VAL A 60 -10.12 -7.68 16.68
C VAL A 60 -9.73 -6.21 16.67
N LYS A 61 -8.42 -5.95 16.67
CA LYS A 61 -7.91 -4.59 16.47
C LYS A 61 -8.33 -4.10 15.08
N THR A 62 -8.52 -2.80 14.96
CA THR A 62 -8.89 -2.19 13.68
C THR A 62 -7.98 -1.02 13.34
N TRP A 63 -8.01 -0.64 12.07
CA TRP A 63 -7.25 0.46 11.50
C TRP A 63 -8.19 1.55 10.97
N LEU A 64 -7.75 2.79 11.14
CA LEU A 64 -8.43 4.00 10.69
C LEU A 64 -7.48 4.82 9.81
N PRO A 65 -7.76 4.93 8.51
CA PRO A 65 -7.14 5.93 7.66
C PRO A 65 -7.47 7.35 8.14
N VAL A 66 -6.45 8.18 8.27
CA VAL A 66 -6.55 9.59 8.70
C VAL A 66 -5.74 10.46 7.76
N VAL A 67 -6.27 11.62 7.39
CA VAL A 67 -5.54 12.65 6.63
C VAL A 67 -5.41 13.90 7.49
N ARG A 68 -4.19 14.41 7.59
CA ARG A 68 -3.88 15.70 8.19
C ARG A 68 -3.34 16.67 7.15
N ASP A 69 -3.63 17.95 7.32
CA ASP A 69 -2.99 19.01 6.54
C ASP A 69 -1.56 19.30 7.05
N LYS A 70 -0.84 20.18 6.35
CA LYS A 70 0.54 20.59 6.70
C LYS A 70 0.69 21.25 8.07
N THR A 71 -0.40 21.71 8.69
CA THR A 71 -0.40 22.25 10.06
C THR A 71 -0.58 21.16 11.11
N GLY A 72 -0.82 19.92 10.68
CA GLY A 72 -1.13 18.78 11.54
C GLY A 72 -2.62 18.67 11.88
N LYS A 73 -3.48 19.55 11.36
CA LYS A 73 -4.92 19.50 11.60
C LYS A 73 -5.52 18.33 10.84
N GLU A 74 -6.32 17.52 11.54
CA GLU A 74 -7.11 16.45 10.94
C GLU A 74 -8.19 17.05 10.01
N VAL A 75 -8.20 16.58 8.76
CA VAL A 75 -9.15 17.01 7.73
C VAL A 75 -10.04 15.88 7.24
N PHE A 76 -9.65 14.63 7.52
CA PHE A 76 -10.44 13.44 7.26
C PHE A 76 -10.04 12.33 8.24
N ARG A 77 -11.03 11.58 8.71
CA ARG A 77 -10.87 10.31 9.42
C ARG A 77 -11.98 9.37 8.97
N ASP A 78 -11.60 8.14 8.64
CA ASP A 78 -12.54 7.16 8.12
C ASP A 78 -13.27 6.43 9.26
N HIS A 79 -14.23 7.11 9.92
CA HIS A 79 -14.94 6.57 11.09
C HIS A 79 -16.47 6.65 11.03
N ASP A 80 -17.04 7.21 9.95
CA ASP A 80 -18.46 7.63 9.89
C ASP A 80 -19.27 6.98 8.76
N ASP A 81 -18.82 5.85 8.21
CA ASP A 81 -19.59 5.06 7.25
C ASP A 81 -19.65 3.56 7.61
N MET A 82 -20.47 2.77 6.90
CA MET A 82 -20.61 1.32 7.14
C MET A 82 -19.38 0.50 6.71
N ALA A 83 -18.29 1.13 6.26
CA ALA A 83 -17.13 0.46 5.66
C ALA A 83 -15.85 0.61 6.49
N ALA A 84 -15.88 1.35 7.60
CA ALA A 84 -14.80 1.47 8.56
C ALA A 84 -15.36 1.27 9.99
N PRO A 85 -14.52 0.89 10.97
CA PRO A 85 -13.08 0.70 10.91
C PRO A 85 -12.67 -0.61 10.20
N TYR A 86 -11.40 -0.70 9.77
CA TYR A 86 -10.91 -1.84 9.00
C TYR A 86 -10.26 -2.89 9.89
N SER A 87 -10.72 -4.14 9.81
CA SER A 87 -10.15 -5.25 10.57
C SER A 87 -8.70 -5.54 10.18
N THR A 88 -7.81 -5.73 11.17
CA THR A 88 -6.41 -6.14 10.89
C THR A 88 -6.29 -7.60 10.43
N ARG A 89 -7.39 -8.35 10.33
CA ARG A 89 -7.39 -9.72 9.77
C ARG A 89 -7.48 -9.73 8.25
N HIS A 90 -7.86 -8.61 7.65
CA HIS A 90 -7.98 -8.46 6.21
C HIS A 90 -6.94 -7.48 5.70
N MET A 91 -6.59 -7.64 4.43
CA MET A 91 -5.60 -6.80 3.76
C MET A 91 -6.16 -5.38 3.62
N LEU A 92 -5.41 -4.38 4.09
CA LEU A 92 -5.71 -2.97 3.92
C LEU A 92 -4.55 -2.30 3.19
N TYR A 93 -4.82 -1.72 2.03
CA TYR A 93 -3.89 -0.85 1.32
C TYR A 93 -4.42 0.56 1.25
N VAL A 94 -3.56 1.51 1.62
CA VAL A 94 -3.87 2.93 1.58
C VAL A 94 -2.74 3.64 0.89
N THR A 95 -3.02 4.43 -0.15
CA THR A 95 -1.97 5.10 -0.95
C THR A 95 -2.53 6.32 -1.65
N TRP A 96 -1.68 7.30 -1.94
CA TRP A 96 -2.07 8.45 -2.77
C TRP A 96 -2.00 8.10 -4.25
N LEU A 97 -2.99 8.55 -5.03
CA LEU A 97 -2.94 8.48 -6.48
C LEU A 97 -1.91 9.47 -7.01
N SER A 98 -0.86 8.99 -7.70
CA SER A 98 0.28 9.83 -8.08
C SER A 98 -0.09 10.99 -9.03
N SER A 99 -1.09 10.75 -9.89
CA SER A 99 -1.56 11.72 -10.87
C SER A 99 -2.49 12.82 -10.32
N LYS A 100 -2.88 12.74 -9.03
CA LYS A 100 -3.77 13.71 -8.40
C LYS A 100 -3.10 14.35 -7.18
N PRO A 101 -3.25 15.67 -6.97
CA PRO A 101 -2.55 16.35 -5.88
C PRO A 101 -2.95 15.88 -4.49
N ALA A 102 -4.21 15.46 -4.30
CA ALA A 102 -4.79 15.14 -3.00
C ALA A 102 -5.98 14.16 -3.13
N GLU A 103 -5.73 12.99 -3.70
CA GLU A 103 -6.69 11.89 -3.79
C GLU A 103 -6.07 10.61 -3.23
N LEU A 104 -6.62 10.14 -2.12
CA LEU A 104 -6.18 8.93 -1.43
C LEU A 104 -7.06 7.76 -1.86
N TRP A 105 -6.48 6.57 -2.00
CA TRP A 105 -7.19 5.34 -2.30
C TRP A 105 -7.04 4.36 -1.15
N ILE A 106 -8.14 3.71 -0.81
CA ILE A 106 -8.25 2.70 0.24
C ILE A 106 -8.79 1.43 -0.40
N TYR A 107 -8.07 0.33 -0.27
CA TYR A 107 -8.50 -1.01 -0.64
C TYR A 107 -8.56 -1.86 0.64
N SER A 108 -9.70 -2.49 0.88
CA SER A 108 -9.88 -3.53 1.89
C SER A 108 -10.30 -4.82 1.21
N GLY A 109 -9.63 -5.93 1.51
CA GLY A 109 -9.89 -7.23 0.87
C GLY A 109 -11.28 -7.81 1.16
N ASP A 110 -11.95 -7.32 2.19
CA ASP A 110 -13.27 -7.77 2.67
C ASP A 110 -14.38 -6.72 2.55
N VAL A 111 -14.03 -5.42 2.47
CA VAL A 111 -15.00 -4.33 2.42
C VAL A 111 -15.14 -3.71 1.02
N GLY A 112 -14.04 -3.51 0.30
CA GLY A 112 -14.07 -2.92 -1.04
C GLY A 112 -13.01 -1.85 -1.29
N THR A 113 -13.18 -1.08 -2.36
CA THR A 113 -12.23 -0.06 -2.82
C THR A 113 -12.87 1.32 -2.85
N PHE A 114 -12.16 2.31 -2.31
CA PHE A 114 -12.67 3.65 -2.09
C PHE A 114 -11.65 4.71 -2.48
N SER A 115 -12.13 5.83 -3.01
CA SER A 115 -11.35 7.05 -3.16
C SER A 115 -11.76 8.06 -2.09
N VAL A 116 -10.79 8.74 -1.50
CA VAL A 116 -10.97 9.83 -0.55
C VAL A 116 -10.35 11.10 -1.12
N ALA A 117 -11.18 12.11 -1.38
CA ALA A 117 -10.75 13.35 -2.01
C ALA A 117 -11.42 14.57 -1.40
N ARG A 118 -10.74 15.72 -1.50
CA ARG A 118 -11.29 17.02 -1.13
C ARG A 118 -12.23 17.54 -2.22
N ARG A 119 -13.44 17.94 -1.83
CA ARG A 119 -14.42 18.63 -2.68
C ARG A 119 -14.09 20.11 -2.82
N GLN A 120 -14.77 20.77 -3.76
CA GLN A 120 -14.63 22.22 -4.00
C GLN A 120 -15.05 23.07 -2.78
N ASP A 121 -16.01 22.60 -1.99
CA ASP A 121 -16.44 23.23 -0.73
C ASP A 121 -15.44 23.06 0.42
N GLY A 122 -14.35 22.33 0.18
CA GLY A 122 -13.29 22.07 1.14
C GLY A 122 -13.52 20.87 2.05
N SER A 123 -14.70 20.22 1.99
CA SER A 123 -14.98 18.97 2.70
C SER A 123 -14.22 17.80 2.08
N TRP A 124 -13.91 16.78 2.87
CA TRP A 124 -13.36 15.52 2.38
C TRP A 124 -14.47 14.49 2.25
N THR A 125 -14.38 13.65 1.22
CA THR A 125 -15.34 12.57 1.04
C THR A 125 -14.70 11.29 0.61
N LYS A 126 -15.22 10.20 1.15
CA LYS A 126 -15.02 8.83 0.69
C LYS A 126 -16.12 8.45 -0.29
N GLN A 127 -15.74 7.79 -1.37
CA GLN A 127 -16.66 7.28 -2.40
C GLN A 127 -16.20 5.92 -2.88
N HIS A 128 -17.14 5.01 -3.11
CA HIS A 128 -16.87 3.75 -3.77
C HIS A 128 -16.71 3.99 -5.28
N ASN A 129 -15.51 3.80 -5.81
CA ASN A 129 -15.17 4.12 -7.20
C ASN A 129 -14.36 3.00 -7.83
N ALA A 130 -14.46 2.87 -9.16
CA ALA A 130 -13.57 2.01 -9.91
C ALA A 130 -12.15 2.56 -9.83
N ALA A 131 -11.21 1.75 -9.33
CA ALA A 131 -9.82 2.12 -9.22
C ALA A 131 -9.21 2.49 -10.58
N PRO A 132 -8.37 3.53 -10.67
CA PRO A 132 -7.54 3.75 -11.85
C PRO A 132 -6.49 2.64 -11.97
N GLU A 133 -5.96 2.42 -13.17
CA GLU A 133 -4.97 1.35 -13.44
C GLU A 133 -3.78 1.39 -12.48
N GLU A 134 -3.28 2.60 -12.19
CA GLU A 134 -2.20 2.79 -11.22
C GLU A 134 -2.50 2.14 -9.86
N ILE A 135 -3.75 2.20 -9.38
CA ILE A 135 -4.12 1.60 -8.10
C ILE A 135 -4.34 0.10 -8.27
N LYS A 136 -4.93 -0.35 -9.38
CA LYS A 136 -5.10 -1.78 -9.68
C LYS A 136 -3.77 -2.53 -9.77
N ASP A 137 -2.77 -1.91 -10.41
CA ASP A 137 -1.43 -2.49 -10.56
C ASP A 137 -0.69 -2.61 -9.22
N LEU A 138 -1.12 -1.85 -8.21
CA LEU A 138 -0.63 -1.94 -6.83
C LEU A 138 -1.36 -3.00 -6.00
N HIS A 139 -2.33 -3.74 -6.56
CA HIS A 139 -2.95 -4.87 -5.87
C HIS A 139 -2.02 -6.09 -6.00
N PRO A 140 -1.22 -6.46 -4.97
CA PRO A 140 -0.53 -7.74 -4.95
C PRO A 140 -1.51 -8.92 -4.92
#